data_AF-A0A318YXP7-F1
#
_entry.id   AF-A0A318YXP7-F1
#
_cell.length_a   1.000
_cell.length_b   1.000
_cell.length_c   1.000
_cell.angle_alpha   90.00
_cell.angle_beta   90.00
_cell.angle_gamma   90.00
#
_symmetry.space_group_name_H-M   'P 1'
#
loop_
_entity.id
_entity.type
_entity.pdbx_description
1 polymer ?
#
loop_
_entity_poly.entity_id
_entity_poly.type
_entity_poly.pdbx_seq_one_letter_code
_entity_poly.pdbx_strand_id
1 'polypeptide(L)'
;MVAEHLTIRNVTSTPITLKRIERFRAPDRSLGVQTFAKNFTRVLTNTTRANAPVAAVNDDTKPFAEKEVDIHVAPFESVQTELRSFIESEKERLRWVFEVEGERHQIQTPVPTTETATMKALCDNPKFKLTGIYITAASHLTIFSSANLNAWMGELKDDTLLSSLSIPGTHNSPTCHVAAPSVRCQAVSPREQLRNGVRFFDIRVQPQYPEDTSKEELILVHSVFPISLTGNKYFRDLMHEVNDFLEQNPSETLIISLKREGPGNHTDEQLSRIVNDHYARPGSRWYTEPKIPTLGEVRGKVVLVRRFEILEHLKDIHDGKGWGINASGWADNCASATCPSGQLCIQDFYEVLETTNIDKKIEYVTEQCGRASKTQYPFGVLPGPLATRAHPFYINFLSASNFWKVGTWPEKIAAKLNPATVEYLCRKHGEGDGDWSTGVLVTDWVGLDGDWDLVRCIVGMNSRLLHRQLMHAEQSEQSNGNS
;
A
#
# COMPACT_ATOMS: atom_id res chain seq x y z
N MET A 1 -10.31 -26.45 -0.40
CA MET A 1 -11.38 -26.74 0.59
C MET A 1 -11.65 -25.44 1.32
N VAL A 2 -12.91 -25.00 1.37
CA VAL A 2 -13.32 -23.80 2.11
C VAL A 2 -13.30 -24.11 3.61
N ALA A 3 -12.88 -23.15 4.45
CA ALA A 3 -12.91 -23.34 5.90
C ALA A 3 -14.33 -23.64 6.40
N GLU A 4 -14.46 -24.54 7.38
CA GLU A 4 -15.74 -25.02 7.88
C GLU A 4 -16.56 -23.93 8.60
N HIS A 5 -15.85 -23.03 9.29
CA HIS A 5 -16.43 -21.99 10.13
C HIS A 5 -15.95 -20.60 9.72
N LEU A 6 -16.82 -19.61 9.95
CA LEU A 6 -16.55 -18.21 9.70
C LEU A 6 -15.60 -17.66 10.77
N THR A 7 -14.62 -16.86 10.33
CA THR A 7 -13.69 -16.14 11.21
C THR A 7 -13.84 -14.65 11.02
N ILE A 8 -13.80 -13.89 12.12
CA ILE A 8 -13.87 -12.43 12.12
C ILE A 8 -12.58 -11.91 12.74
N ARG A 9 -11.93 -10.95 12.09
CA ARG A 9 -10.78 -10.22 12.63
C ARG A 9 -11.10 -8.73 12.69
N ASN A 10 -10.83 -8.11 13.83
CA ASN A 10 -10.94 -6.68 14.04
C ASN A 10 -9.54 -6.05 13.98
N VAL A 11 -9.28 -5.18 13.01
CA VAL A 11 -8.03 -4.40 12.88
C VAL A 11 -8.28 -2.92 13.20
N THR A 12 -9.34 -2.63 13.95
CA THR A 12 -9.68 -1.28 14.41
C THR A 12 -9.30 -1.10 15.88
N SER A 13 -9.23 0.15 16.33
CA SER A 13 -9.00 0.49 17.74
C SER A 13 -10.25 0.36 18.62
N THR A 14 -11.41 0.09 18.01
CA THR A 14 -12.71 0.02 18.71
C THR A 14 -13.23 -1.41 18.66
N PRO A 15 -13.78 -1.96 19.77
CA PRO A 15 -14.39 -3.28 19.71
C PRO A 15 -15.56 -3.32 18.72
N ILE A 16 -15.74 -4.45 18.04
CA ILE A 16 -16.86 -4.68 17.14
C ILE A 16 -17.65 -5.89 17.58
N THR A 17 -18.97 -5.87 17.38
CA THR A 17 -19.83 -7.00 17.74
C THR A 17 -20.67 -7.40 16.54
N LEU A 18 -20.54 -8.64 16.07
CA LEU A 18 -21.48 -9.17 15.08
C LEU A 18 -22.83 -9.40 15.78
N LYS A 19 -23.86 -8.71 15.29
CA LYS A 19 -25.22 -8.80 15.80
C LYS A 19 -26.11 -9.71 14.97
N ARG A 20 -25.88 -9.76 13.65
CA ARG A 20 -26.74 -10.53 12.75
C ARG A 20 -26.02 -11.07 11.55
N ILE A 21 -26.42 -12.25 11.11
CA ILE A 21 -26.02 -12.85 9.84
C ILE A 21 -27.25 -13.32 9.07
N GLU A 22 -27.36 -12.87 7.83
CA GLU A 22 -28.40 -13.24 6.87
C GLU A 22 -27.77 -14.00 5.71
N ARG A 23 -28.47 -14.99 5.16
CA ARG A 23 -27.99 -15.84 4.07
C ARG A 23 -28.91 -15.81 2.87
N PHE A 24 -28.31 -15.72 1.70
CA PHE A 24 -29.00 -15.62 0.42
C PHE A 24 -28.48 -16.69 -0.54
N ARG A 25 -29.39 -17.31 -1.27
CA ARG A 25 -29.01 -18.22 -2.36
C ARG A 25 -28.35 -17.42 -3.48
N ALA A 26 -27.41 -18.05 -4.18
CA ALA A 26 -26.92 -17.47 -5.43
C ALA A 26 -28.12 -17.30 -6.40
N PRO A 27 -28.22 -16.18 -7.15
CA PRO A 27 -29.29 -16.02 -8.11
C PRO A 27 -29.26 -17.17 -9.11
N ASP A 28 -30.42 -17.77 -9.36
CA ASP A 28 -30.57 -18.71 -10.46
C ASP A 28 -30.26 -17.97 -11.76
N ARG A 29 -29.47 -18.61 -12.63
CA ARG A 29 -29.27 -18.14 -14.00
C ARG A 29 -30.56 -18.36 -14.80
N SER A 30 -31.62 -17.61 -14.49
CA SER A 30 -32.83 -17.60 -15.29
C SER A 30 -33.47 -16.21 -15.25
N LEU A 31 -33.16 -15.41 -16.28
CA LEU A 31 -34.09 -14.59 -17.08
C LEU A 31 -33.33 -13.43 -17.78
N GLY A 32 -33.05 -13.62 -19.07
CA GLY A 32 -33.37 -12.62 -20.09
C GLY A 32 -32.42 -11.45 -20.37
N VAL A 33 -31.55 -11.66 -21.37
CA VAL A 33 -31.17 -10.74 -22.48
C VAL A 33 -30.15 -9.60 -22.25
N GLN A 34 -28.98 -9.83 -22.90
CA GLN A 34 -28.04 -8.90 -23.54
C GLN A 34 -27.56 -7.64 -22.80
N THR A 35 -26.30 -7.64 -22.34
CA THR A 35 -25.27 -6.73 -22.88
C THR A 35 -23.84 -7.10 -22.45
N PHE A 36 -22.91 -6.94 -23.41
CA PHE A 36 -21.44 -6.95 -23.32
C PHE A 36 -20.70 -8.25 -23.01
N ALA A 37 -20.58 -9.08 -24.05
CA ALA A 37 -19.32 -9.75 -24.34
C ALA A 37 -18.23 -8.68 -24.60
N LYS A 38 -17.50 -8.27 -23.57
CA LYS A 38 -16.16 -7.70 -23.72
C LYS A 38 -15.17 -8.78 -23.28
N ASN A 39 -14.43 -9.31 -24.27
CA ASN A 39 -13.26 -10.17 -24.17
C ASN A 39 -12.91 -10.69 -22.77
N PHE A 40 -13.38 -11.91 -22.47
CA PHE A 40 -13.00 -12.70 -21.30
C PHE A 40 -11.52 -13.13 -21.41
N THR A 41 -10.60 -12.24 -21.03
CA THR A 41 -9.27 -12.58 -20.51
C THR A 41 -9.14 -11.98 -19.11
N ARG A 42 -10.14 -12.27 -18.27
CA ARG A 42 -10.14 -11.90 -16.86
C ARG A 42 -9.21 -12.87 -16.12
N VAL A 43 -7.92 -12.55 -16.14
CA VAL A 43 -6.89 -13.27 -15.37
C VAL A 43 -7.35 -13.25 -13.91
N LEU A 44 -7.41 -14.43 -13.30
CA LEU A 44 -7.82 -14.69 -11.90
C LEU A 44 -6.89 -13.95 -10.91
N THR A 45 -7.09 -12.64 -10.80
CA THR A 45 -6.24 -11.67 -10.08
C THR A 45 -6.72 -11.40 -8.66
N ASN A 46 -7.79 -12.06 -8.20
CA ASN A 46 -8.48 -11.61 -7.00
C ASN A 46 -8.91 -12.77 -6.08
N THR A 47 -8.26 -12.93 -4.93
CA THR A 47 -8.64 -13.89 -3.88
C THR A 47 -9.53 -13.27 -2.78
N THR A 48 -9.66 -11.94 -2.75
CA THR A 48 -10.56 -11.21 -1.82
C THR A 48 -11.98 -11.10 -2.37
N ARG A 49 -12.18 -11.41 -3.66
CA ARG A 49 -13.47 -11.40 -4.36
C ARG A 49 -13.68 -12.74 -5.05
N ALA A 50 -14.92 -13.17 -5.22
CA ALA A 50 -15.17 -14.49 -5.81
C ALA A 50 -14.62 -14.56 -7.25
N ASN A 51 -14.18 -15.76 -7.67
CA ASN A 51 -13.60 -16.03 -8.98
C ASN A 51 -14.53 -15.69 -10.17
N ALA A 52 -15.81 -15.44 -9.92
CA ALA A 52 -16.82 -15.04 -10.89
C ALA A 52 -17.52 -13.75 -10.42
N PRO A 53 -18.00 -12.89 -11.34
CA PRO A 53 -18.74 -11.69 -10.95
C PRO A 53 -19.93 -12.05 -10.04
N VAL A 54 -19.89 -11.53 -8.82
CA VAL A 54 -20.98 -11.64 -7.83
C VAL A 54 -21.83 -10.40 -7.97
N ALA A 55 -23.14 -10.56 -8.20
CA ALA A 55 -24.07 -9.43 -8.16
C ALA A 55 -24.33 -9.02 -6.69
N ALA A 56 -24.73 -7.78 -6.44
CA ALA A 56 -25.20 -7.36 -5.13
C ALA A 56 -26.47 -8.13 -4.73
N VAL A 57 -26.70 -8.30 -3.43
CA VAL A 57 -28.02 -8.68 -2.89
C VAL A 57 -28.79 -7.40 -2.66
N ASN A 58 -29.94 -7.24 -3.32
CA ASN A 58 -30.77 -6.07 -3.11
C ASN A 58 -31.32 -6.05 -1.68
N ASP A 59 -31.53 -4.85 -1.12
CA ASP A 59 -32.00 -4.69 0.27
C ASP A 59 -33.39 -5.32 0.50
N ASP A 60 -34.21 -5.47 -0.55
CA ASP A 60 -35.54 -6.10 -0.54
C ASP A 60 -35.51 -7.63 -0.69
N THR A 61 -34.35 -8.21 -1.00
CA THR A 61 -34.21 -9.67 -1.13
C THR A 61 -34.38 -10.31 0.24
N LYS A 62 -35.25 -11.33 0.34
CA LYS A 62 -35.46 -12.07 1.59
C LYS A 62 -34.37 -13.13 1.78
N PRO A 63 -33.74 -13.22 2.96
CA PRO A 63 -32.81 -14.30 3.26
C PRO A 63 -33.56 -15.63 3.38
N PHE A 64 -32.90 -16.74 3.03
CA PHE A 64 -33.45 -18.08 3.29
C PHE A 64 -33.13 -18.56 4.72
N ALA A 65 -32.11 -17.96 5.35
CA ALA A 65 -31.76 -18.18 6.74
C ALA A 65 -31.25 -16.88 7.37
N GLU A 66 -31.66 -16.62 8.60
CA GLU A 66 -31.27 -15.45 9.39
C GLU A 66 -30.99 -15.90 10.82
N LYS A 67 -29.96 -15.32 11.44
CA LYS A 67 -29.60 -15.61 12.83
C LYS A 67 -29.11 -14.33 13.51
N GLU A 68 -29.79 -13.97 14.60
CA GLU A 68 -29.28 -13.01 15.59
C GLU A 68 -28.18 -13.68 16.41
N VAL A 69 -27.09 -12.96 16.61
CA VAL A 69 -25.88 -13.41 17.30
C VAL A 69 -25.32 -12.28 18.14
N ASP A 70 -24.37 -12.58 19.03
CA ASP A 70 -23.69 -11.56 19.83
C ASP A 70 -22.21 -11.95 19.96
N ILE A 71 -21.49 -11.85 18.84
CA ILE A 71 -20.07 -12.26 18.78
C ILE A 71 -19.21 -11.02 18.89
N HIS A 72 -18.64 -10.82 20.07
CA HIS A 72 -17.72 -9.73 20.36
C HIS A 72 -16.31 -10.02 19.84
N VAL A 73 -15.68 -9.04 19.20
CA VAL A 73 -14.29 -9.09 18.74
C VAL A 73 -13.57 -7.83 19.21
N ALA A 74 -12.65 -8.00 20.16
CA ALA A 74 -11.91 -6.89 20.74
C ALA A 74 -10.98 -6.22 19.71
N PRO A 75 -10.49 -4.99 19.97
CA PRO A 75 -9.54 -4.31 19.10
C PRO A 75 -8.33 -5.20 18.81
N PHE A 76 -7.96 -5.30 17.54
CA PHE A 76 -6.77 -6.05 17.10
C PHE A 76 -6.83 -7.57 17.38
N GLU A 77 -8.01 -8.15 17.63
CA GLU A 77 -8.18 -9.60 17.85
C GLU A 77 -8.87 -10.33 16.69
N SER A 78 -8.80 -11.66 16.73
CA SER A 78 -9.52 -12.55 15.80
C SER A 78 -10.34 -13.58 16.58
N VAL A 79 -11.57 -13.82 16.14
CA VAL A 79 -12.47 -14.83 16.69
C VAL A 79 -12.90 -15.79 15.59
N GLN A 80 -12.59 -17.08 15.78
CA GLN A 80 -13.22 -18.15 15.01
C GLN A 80 -14.59 -18.44 15.63
N THR A 81 -15.64 -18.37 14.82
CA THR A 81 -17.02 -18.51 15.28
C THR A 81 -17.53 -19.94 15.14
N GLU A 82 -18.62 -20.27 15.82
CA GLU A 82 -19.38 -21.51 15.56
C GLU A 82 -20.30 -21.42 14.32
N LEU A 83 -20.28 -20.29 13.60
CA LEU A 83 -21.10 -20.10 12.42
C LEU A 83 -20.45 -20.81 11.23
N ARG A 84 -21.18 -21.75 10.63
CA ARG A 84 -20.75 -22.47 9.42
C ARG A 84 -20.47 -21.52 8.27
N SER A 85 -19.51 -21.84 7.40
CA SER A 85 -19.24 -21.03 6.20
C SER A 85 -20.43 -21.02 5.22
N PHE A 86 -21.11 -22.15 5.05
CA PHE A 86 -22.35 -22.30 4.29
C PHE A 86 -23.34 -23.25 4.97
N ILE A 87 -24.62 -23.23 4.56
CA ILE A 87 -25.66 -24.16 5.04
C ILE A 87 -26.06 -25.14 3.93
N GLU A 88 -26.50 -24.60 2.80
CA GLU A 88 -26.93 -25.31 1.59
C GLU A 88 -25.80 -25.39 0.54
N SER A 89 -25.00 -24.33 0.37
CA SER A 89 -24.01 -24.23 -0.71
C SER A 89 -22.89 -23.23 -0.45
N GLU A 90 -21.66 -23.57 -0.85
CA GLU A 90 -20.50 -22.64 -0.88
C GLU A 90 -20.72 -21.38 -1.73
N LYS A 91 -21.77 -21.34 -2.56
CA LYS A 91 -22.13 -20.18 -3.40
C LYS A 91 -23.08 -19.20 -2.73
N GLU A 92 -23.50 -19.49 -1.49
CA GLU A 92 -24.31 -18.57 -0.70
C GLU A 92 -23.64 -17.20 -0.56
N ARG A 93 -24.48 -16.18 -0.38
CA ARG A 93 -24.04 -14.86 0.02
C ARG A 93 -24.47 -14.59 1.44
N LEU A 94 -23.62 -13.86 2.15
CA LEU A 94 -23.83 -13.45 3.52
C LEU A 94 -24.07 -11.96 3.56
N ARG A 95 -25.00 -11.50 4.39
CA ARG A 95 -25.05 -10.12 4.86
C ARG A 95 -24.79 -10.14 6.35
N TRP A 96 -23.77 -9.39 6.75
CA TRP A 96 -23.32 -9.27 8.13
C TRP A 96 -23.77 -7.92 8.66
N VAL A 97 -24.25 -7.87 9.90
CA VAL A 97 -24.56 -6.61 10.59
C VAL A 97 -23.72 -6.55 11.86
N PHE A 98 -22.78 -5.61 11.88
CA PHE A 98 -21.92 -5.32 13.02
C PHE A 98 -22.42 -4.10 13.77
N GLU A 99 -22.18 -4.06 15.07
CA GLU A 99 -22.40 -2.92 15.95
C GLU A 99 -21.07 -2.42 16.50
N VAL A 100 -20.86 -1.10 16.47
CA VAL A 100 -19.68 -0.40 17.00
C VAL A 100 -20.17 0.84 17.75
N GLU A 101 -19.99 0.87 19.07
CA GLU A 101 -20.50 1.95 19.95
C GLU A 101 -21.99 2.33 19.70
N GLY A 102 -22.83 1.35 19.34
CA GLY A 102 -24.24 1.56 19.03
C GLY A 102 -24.56 1.91 17.56
N GLU A 103 -23.55 2.18 16.73
CA GLU A 103 -23.72 2.33 15.27
C GLU A 103 -23.74 0.97 14.58
N ARG A 104 -24.73 0.72 13.71
CA ARG A 104 -24.82 -0.52 12.95
C ARG A 104 -24.27 -0.36 11.54
N HIS A 105 -23.43 -1.30 11.13
CA HIS A 105 -22.81 -1.34 9.80
C HIS A 105 -23.05 -2.69 9.15
N GLN A 106 -23.40 -2.67 7.86
CA GLN A 106 -23.62 -3.88 7.09
C GLN A 106 -22.58 -4.10 5.99
N ILE A 107 -22.24 -5.36 5.74
CA ILE A 107 -21.43 -5.76 4.59
C ILE A 107 -21.98 -7.04 3.97
N GLN A 108 -21.83 -7.17 2.65
CA GLN A 108 -22.16 -8.40 1.94
C GLN A 108 -20.88 -9.15 1.57
N THR A 109 -20.85 -10.47 1.79
CA THR A 109 -19.74 -11.32 1.37
C THR A 109 -20.19 -12.55 0.58
N PRO A 110 -19.43 -12.99 -0.44
CA PRO A 110 -18.29 -12.29 -1.04
C PRO A 110 -18.71 -10.94 -1.65
N VAL A 111 -17.84 -9.93 -1.51
CA VAL A 111 -18.13 -8.58 -2.01
C VAL A 111 -18.24 -8.63 -3.55
N PRO A 112 -19.28 -8.00 -4.15
CA PRO A 112 -19.39 -7.88 -5.61
C PRO A 112 -18.10 -7.34 -6.23
N THR A 113 -17.68 -7.90 -7.37
CA THR A 113 -16.38 -7.50 -7.97
C THR A 113 -16.33 -6.03 -8.39
N THR A 114 -17.49 -5.40 -8.58
CA THR A 114 -17.67 -4.01 -9.00
C THR A 114 -17.90 -3.05 -7.82
N GLU A 115 -18.03 -3.56 -6.60
CA GLU A 115 -18.29 -2.74 -5.42
C GLU A 115 -17.03 -2.64 -4.55
N THR A 116 -16.90 -1.52 -3.86
CA THR A 116 -15.87 -1.34 -2.84
C THR A 116 -16.27 -2.09 -1.58
N ALA A 117 -15.30 -2.66 -0.88
CA ALA A 117 -15.51 -3.42 0.35
C ALA A 117 -15.88 -2.55 1.58
N THR A 118 -16.34 -1.31 1.36
CA THR A 118 -16.79 -0.38 2.40
C THR A 118 -18.14 -0.82 2.95
N MET A 119 -18.26 -0.87 4.27
CA MET A 119 -19.47 -1.26 4.98
C MET A 119 -20.50 -0.12 4.92
N LYS A 120 -21.76 -0.45 4.64
CA LYS A 120 -22.87 0.52 4.64
C LYS A 120 -23.33 0.76 6.07
N ALA A 121 -23.20 1.99 6.55
CA ALA A 121 -23.80 2.39 7.83
C ALA A 121 -25.34 2.37 7.74
N LEU A 122 -26.00 2.01 8.84
CA LEU A 122 -27.46 1.94 8.98
C LEU A 122 -28.00 3.10 9.83
N CYS A 123 -27.22 4.16 9.97
CA CYS A 123 -27.60 5.40 10.64
C CYS A 123 -27.27 6.60 9.74
N ASP A 124 -27.91 7.73 10.04
CA ASP A 124 -27.58 9.01 9.44
C ASP A 124 -26.31 9.56 10.11
N ASN A 125 -25.34 10.02 9.31
CA ASN A 125 -24.06 10.60 9.75
C ASN A 125 -23.22 9.67 10.66
N PRO A 126 -22.72 8.54 10.15
CA PRO A 126 -21.94 7.60 10.95
C PRO A 126 -20.61 8.22 11.42
N LYS A 127 -20.28 8.01 12.70
CA LYS A 127 -18.96 8.30 13.28
C LYS A 127 -17.90 7.37 12.71
N PHE A 128 -18.26 6.10 12.49
CA PHE A 128 -17.33 5.10 11.98
C PHE A 128 -17.51 4.86 10.48
N LYS A 129 -16.39 4.79 9.77
CA LYS A 129 -16.35 4.25 8.41
C LYS A 129 -15.51 2.99 8.45
N LEU A 130 -16.05 1.88 7.96
CA LEU A 130 -15.42 0.57 8.08
C LEU A 130 -15.28 -0.08 6.70
N THR A 131 -14.21 -0.83 6.51
CA THR A 131 -13.97 -1.65 5.30
C THR A 131 -13.80 -3.09 5.74
N GLY A 132 -14.56 -4.01 5.13
CA GLY A 132 -14.44 -5.45 5.40
C GLY A 132 -13.83 -6.18 4.22
N ILE A 133 -12.72 -6.88 4.40
CA ILE A 133 -12.07 -7.71 3.37
C ILE A 133 -12.33 -9.18 3.68
N TYR A 134 -12.91 -9.89 2.71
CA TYR A 134 -13.32 -11.29 2.88
C TYR A 134 -12.44 -12.24 2.07
N ILE A 135 -11.68 -13.10 2.76
CA ILE A 135 -10.90 -14.16 2.12
C ILE A 135 -11.77 -15.39 1.96
N THR A 136 -12.32 -15.59 0.76
CA THR A 136 -13.32 -16.64 0.49
C THR A 136 -12.81 -18.04 0.81
N ALA A 137 -11.58 -18.38 0.42
CA ALA A 137 -11.00 -19.70 0.69
C ALA A 137 -10.86 -20.01 2.20
N ALA A 138 -10.73 -18.97 3.03
CA ALA A 138 -10.53 -19.08 4.47
C ALA A 138 -11.80 -18.77 5.28
N SER A 139 -12.92 -18.43 4.63
CA SER A 139 -14.14 -17.97 5.29
C SER A 139 -13.89 -16.87 6.34
N HIS A 140 -12.96 -15.95 6.02
CA HIS A 140 -12.39 -15.01 6.97
C HIS A 140 -12.72 -13.56 6.59
N LEU A 141 -13.42 -12.84 7.45
CA LEU A 141 -13.72 -11.42 7.29
C LEU A 141 -12.82 -10.59 8.22
N THR A 142 -11.99 -9.72 7.63
CA THR A 142 -11.17 -8.75 8.38
C THR A 142 -11.77 -7.36 8.23
N ILE A 143 -11.99 -6.67 9.35
CA ILE A 143 -12.58 -5.33 9.39
C ILE A 143 -11.51 -4.31 9.76
N PHE A 144 -11.39 -3.28 8.93
CA PHE A 144 -10.49 -2.14 9.08
C PHE A 144 -11.28 -0.84 9.29
N SER A 145 -10.66 0.14 9.93
CA SER A 145 -11.14 1.52 9.85
C SER A 145 -10.91 2.03 8.42
N SER A 146 -11.93 2.61 7.80
CA SER A 146 -11.81 3.21 6.47
C SER A 146 -11.14 4.58 6.59
N ALA A 147 -9.85 4.61 6.29
CA ALA A 147 -9.15 5.87 6.09
C ALA A 147 -9.66 6.60 4.84
N ASN A 148 -9.62 7.93 4.87
CA ASN A 148 -9.81 8.72 3.66
C ASN A 148 -8.56 8.59 2.76
N LEU A 149 -8.56 7.71 1.76
CA LEU A 149 -7.35 7.32 1.03
C LEU A 149 -6.57 8.48 0.38
N ASN A 150 -7.20 9.59 0.00
CA ASN A 150 -6.47 10.74 -0.55
C ASN A 150 -5.81 11.62 0.54
N ALA A 151 -6.15 11.43 1.82
CA ALA A 151 -5.69 12.25 2.95
C ALA A 151 -5.47 11.41 4.24
N TRP A 152 -5.05 10.15 4.11
CA TRP A 152 -5.02 9.20 5.23
C TRP A 152 -3.96 9.52 6.27
N MET A 153 -2.89 10.23 5.90
CA MET A 153 -1.85 10.63 6.85
C MET A 153 -2.33 11.75 7.78
N GLY A 154 -3.45 12.41 7.49
CA GLY A 154 -4.05 13.44 8.33
C GLY A 154 -4.57 12.96 9.68
N GLU A 155 -4.82 11.65 9.84
CA GLU A 155 -5.27 11.07 11.11
C GLU A 155 -4.11 10.80 12.10
N LEU A 156 -2.86 10.84 11.62
CA LEU A 156 -1.67 10.52 12.40
C LEU A 156 -1.04 11.79 12.98
N LYS A 157 -0.39 11.70 14.15
CA LYS A 157 0.27 12.85 14.80
C LYS A 157 1.57 13.26 14.09
N ASP A 158 1.95 14.52 14.24
CA ASP A 158 3.16 15.09 13.60
C ASP A 158 4.47 14.49 14.11
N ASP A 159 4.49 14.01 15.34
CA ASP A 159 5.64 13.36 15.98
C ASP A 159 5.87 11.90 15.53
N THR A 160 5.04 11.39 14.61
CA THR A 160 5.20 10.05 14.04
C THR A 160 6.42 9.99 13.14
N LEU A 161 7.35 9.05 13.37
CA LEU A 161 8.42 8.80 12.40
C LEU A 161 7.85 8.25 11.08
N LEU A 162 8.26 8.81 9.95
CA LEU A 162 7.73 8.38 8.65
C LEU A 162 8.01 6.89 8.36
N SER A 163 9.11 6.35 8.89
CA SER A 163 9.48 4.93 8.76
C SER A 163 8.65 3.97 9.60
N SER A 164 7.85 4.45 10.56
CA SER A 164 6.95 3.59 11.33
C SER A 164 5.64 3.30 10.58
N LEU A 165 5.33 4.05 9.53
CA LEU A 165 4.06 3.94 8.81
C LEU A 165 4.00 2.70 7.91
N SER A 166 2.80 2.17 7.76
CA SER A 166 2.45 1.24 6.68
C SER A 166 2.10 2.06 5.44
N ILE A 167 2.99 2.05 4.44
CA ILE A 167 2.88 2.93 3.27
C ILE A 167 2.69 2.10 2.00
N PRO A 168 1.61 2.33 1.23
CA PRO A 168 1.48 1.77 -0.10
C PRO A 168 2.42 2.48 -1.07
N GLY A 169 3.21 1.71 -1.80
CA GLY A 169 4.11 2.18 -2.85
C GLY A 169 3.81 1.53 -4.20
N THR A 170 4.29 2.14 -5.27
CA THR A 170 4.21 1.57 -6.63
C THR A 170 5.59 1.49 -7.28
N HIS A 171 5.86 0.33 -7.89
CA HIS A 171 7.11 0.07 -8.61
C HIS A 171 7.04 0.70 -10.00
N ASN A 172 8.11 1.39 -10.39
CA ASN A 172 8.20 2.20 -11.60
C ASN A 172 6.88 2.94 -11.91
N SER A 173 6.46 3.80 -10.96
CA SER A 173 5.10 4.34 -10.81
C SER A 173 4.43 4.91 -12.08
N PRO A 174 5.12 5.60 -13.02
CA PRO A 174 4.48 6.17 -14.20
C PRO A 174 4.26 5.16 -15.35
N THR A 175 4.62 3.88 -15.20
CA THR A 175 4.53 2.85 -16.26
C THR A 175 3.10 2.32 -16.47
N CYS A 176 2.14 3.23 -16.65
CA CYS A 176 0.74 2.92 -16.92
C CYS A 176 0.32 3.10 -18.38
N HIS A 177 1.22 3.62 -19.23
CA HIS A 177 0.93 3.94 -20.62
C HIS A 177 0.94 2.70 -21.52
N VAL A 178 0.50 2.90 -22.77
CA VAL A 178 0.65 1.89 -23.83
C VAL A 178 2.15 1.69 -24.10
N ALA A 179 2.65 0.51 -23.71
CA ALA A 179 4.04 0.08 -23.83
C ALA A 179 4.09 -1.42 -24.13
N ALA A 180 5.29 -1.97 -24.34
CA ALA A 180 5.46 -3.43 -24.38
C ALA A 180 4.94 -4.04 -23.07
N PRO A 181 4.24 -5.20 -23.08
CA PRO A 181 3.62 -5.76 -21.88
C PRO A 181 4.60 -6.01 -20.71
N SER A 182 5.86 -6.34 -21.00
CA SER A 182 6.91 -6.54 -20.00
C SER A 182 7.43 -5.25 -19.36
N VAL A 183 7.06 -4.08 -19.89
CA VAL A 183 7.47 -2.73 -19.44
C VAL A 183 6.39 -2.07 -18.58
N ARG A 184 5.12 -2.49 -18.74
CA ARG A 184 3.98 -1.91 -18.02
C ARG A 184 3.87 -2.54 -16.63
N CYS A 185 4.18 -1.76 -15.60
CA CYS A 185 4.09 -2.19 -14.20
C CYS A 185 2.81 -1.72 -13.52
N GLN A 186 2.14 -0.69 -14.07
CA GLN A 186 0.99 -0.06 -13.42
C GLN A 186 -0.29 -0.11 -14.27
N ALA A 187 -1.42 -0.32 -13.60
CA ALA A 187 -2.74 -0.33 -14.21
C ALA A 187 -3.29 1.08 -14.42
N VAL A 188 -2.97 2.01 -13.50
CA VAL A 188 -3.56 3.35 -13.38
C VAL A 188 -2.49 4.45 -13.29
N SER A 189 -2.86 5.70 -13.55
CA SER A 189 -1.94 6.85 -13.56
C SER A 189 -1.44 7.24 -12.16
N PRO A 190 -0.29 7.93 -12.05
CA PRO A 190 0.22 8.45 -10.78
C PRO A 190 -0.82 9.28 -10.00
N ARG A 191 -1.58 10.15 -10.67
CA ARG A 191 -2.72 10.86 -10.05
C ARG A 191 -3.72 9.93 -9.37
N GLU A 192 -4.13 8.84 -10.03
CA GLU A 192 -5.06 7.87 -9.45
C GLU A 192 -4.42 7.04 -8.33
N GLN A 193 -3.12 6.73 -8.43
CA GLN A 193 -2.36 6.09 -7.35
C GLN A 193 -2.37 6.96 -6.08
N LEU A 194 -2.08 8.26 -6.19
CA LEU A 194 -2.09 9.21 -5.08
C LEU A 194 -3.48 9.33 -4.44
N ARG A 195 -4.53 9.49 -5.26
CA ARG A 195 -5.92 9.57 -4.78
C ARG A 195 -6.37 8.34 -4.00
N ASN A 196 -5.77 7.18 -4.27
CA ASN A 196 -6.13 5.92 -3.63
C ASN A 196 -5.12 5.45 -2.58
N GLY A 197 -4.25 6.33 -2.07
CA GLY A 197 -3.46 6.09 -0.85
C GLY A 197 -1.98 5.82 -1.06
N VAL A 198 -1.50 5.72 -2.30
CA VAL A 198 -0.06 5.53 -2.57
C VAL A 198 0.73 6.76 -2.12
N ARG A 199 1.79 6.56 -1.32
CA ARG A 199 2.68 7.62 -0.81
C ARG A 199 4.17 7.27 -0.94
N PHE A 200 4.49 6.27 -1.75
CA PHE A 200 5.85 5.96 -2.18
C PHE A 200 5.89 5.71 -3.68
N PHE A 201 6.73 6.45 -4.41
CA PHE A 201 6.97 6.22 -5.83
C PHE A 201 8.40 5.76 -6.08
N ASP A 202 8.56 4.61 -6.75
CA ASP A 202 9.82 4.24 -7.40
C ASP A 202 9.85 4.89 -8.79
N ILE A 203 10.73 5.88 -8.97
CA ILE A 203 10.86 6.66 -10.20
C ILE A 203 12.21 6.41 -10.83
N ARG A 204 12.19 6.10 -12.12
CA ARG A 204 13.38 5.79 -12.89
C ARG A 204 13.52 6.74 -14.06
N VAL A 205 14.67 7.40 -14.12
CA VAL A 205 14.91 8.53 -15.03
C VAL A 205 16.21 8.38 -15.78
N GLN A 206 16.23 8.96 -16.98
CA GLN A 206 17.44 9.23 -17.74
C GLN A 206 17.53 10.73 -18.06
N PRO A 207 18.69 11.38 -17.90
CA PRO A 207 18.93 12.71 -18.46
C PRO A 207 18.75 12.72 -19.97
N GLN A 208 18.03 13.71 -20.51
CA GLN A 208 17.92 13.88 -21.97
C GLN A 208 19.09 14.68 -22.55
N TYR A 209 19.53 15.71 -21.83
CA TYR A 209 20.60 16.63 -22.24
C TYR A 209 21.69 16.72 -21.16
N PRO A 210 22.39 15.60 -20.85
CA PRO A 210 23.28 15.51 -19.70
C PRO A 210 24.42 16.52 -19.66
N GLU A 211 24.90 16.96 -20.82
CA GLU A 211 26.03 17.90 -20.94
C GLU A 211 25.61 19.38 -20.83
N ASP A 212 24.32 19.68 -21.00
CA ASP A 212 23.80 21.05 -20.90
C ASP A 212 23.24 21.30 -19.50
N THR A 213 24.02 21.97 -18.66
CA THR A 213 23.63 22.29 -17.27
C THR A 213 22.37 23.16 -17.14
N SER A 214 21.99 23.88 -18.20
CA SER A 214 20.76 24.69 -18.22
C SER A 214 19.49 23.86 -18.40
N LYS A 215 19.64 22.58 -18.78
CA LYS A 215 18.54 21.67 -19.08
C LYS A 215 18.14 20.85 -17.87
N GLU A 216 16.84 20.67 -17.72
CA GLU A 216 16.19 19.99 -16.60
C GLU A 216 15.54 18.67 -16.99
N GLU A 217 15.53 18.35 -18.28
CA GLU A 217 14.73 17.29 -18.85
C GLU A 217 15.25 15.91 -18.42
N LEU A 218 14.44 15.25 -17.59
CA LEU A 218 14.60 13.86 -17.18
C LEU A 218 13.46 13.04 -17.80
N ILE A 219 13.80 12.08 -18.66
CA ILE A 219 12.83 11.18 -19.28
C ILE A 219 12.57 10.00 -18.35
N LEU A 220 11.30 9.65 -18.19
CA LEU A 220 10.85 8.48 -17.44
C LEU A 220 11.06 7.20 -18.26
N VAL A 221 11.71 6.20 -17.66
CA VAL A 221 12.18 4.99 -18.36
C VAL A 221 11.92 3.71 -17.54
N HIS A 222 12.01 2.57 -18.20
CA HIS A 222 12.04 1.26 -17.55
C HIS A 222 13.17 0.43 -18.16
N SER A 223 14.28 0.31 -17.45
CA SER A 223 15.54 -0.20 -18.00
C SER A 223 15.92 0.60 -19.26
N VAL A 224 16.22 -0.07 -20.37
CA VAL A 224 16.55 0.56 -21.66
C VAL A 224 15.32 0.96 -22.48
N PHE A 225 14.11 0.71 -21.99
CA PHE A 225 12.87 0.89 -22.75
C PHE A 225 12.13 2.18 -22.36
N PRO A 226 11.50 2.87 -23.33
CA PRO A 226 10.59 3.96 -23.03
C PRO A 226 9.32 3.41 -22.36
N ILE A 227 8.79 4.16 -21.39
CA ILE A 227 7.55 3.76 -20.70
C ILE A 227 6.29 3.98 -21.53
N SER A 228 6.40 4.54 -22.73
CA SER A 228 5.28 4.84 -23.62
C SER A 228 5.69 4.77 -25.09
N LEU A 229 4.88 4.12 -25.91
CA LEU A 229 5.04 4.04 -27.37
C LEU A 229 4.56 5.30 -28.10
N THR A 230 3.95 6.26 -27.40
CA THR A 230 3.42 7.50 -27.99
C THR A 230 4.32 8.72 -27.74
N GLY A 231 5.55 8.48 -27.28
CA GLY A 231 6.56 9.51 -27.04
C GLY A 231 7.04 9.54 -25.59
N ASN A 232 8.13 10.29 -25.37
CA ASN A 232 8.73 10.44 -24.05
C ASN A 232 7.74 11.02 -23.03
N LYS A 233 7.90 10.60 -21.79
CA LYS A 233 7.23 11.17 -20.61
C LYS A 233 8.30 11.75 -19.70
N TYR A 234 8.02 12.90 -19.11
CA TYR A 234 9.03 13.66 -18.39
C TYR A 234 8.75 13.70 -16.90
N PHE A 235 9.82 13.72 -16.11
CA PHE A 235 9.75 13.82 -14.66
C PHE A 235 9.12 15.14 -14.20
N ARG A 236 9.33 16.24 -14.93
CA ARG A 236 8.68 17.54 -14.66
C ARG A 236 7.16 17.45 -14.66
N ASP A 237 6.57 16.78 -15.65
CA ASP A 237 5.11 16.61 -15.75
C ASP A 237 4.58 15.79 -14.57
N LEU A 238 5.27 14.70 -14.22
CA LEU A 238 4.93 13.91 -13.03
C LEU A 238 5.02 14.75 -11.74
N MET A 239 6.05 15.57 -11.61
CA MET A 239 6.21 16.45 -10.45
C MET A 239 5.11 17.51 -10.37
N HIS A 240 4.55 17.97 -11.48
CA HIS A 240 3.36 18.82 -11.46
C HIS A 240 2.16 18.08 -10.83
N GLU A 241 1.89 16.82 -11.25
CA GLU A 241 0.80 16.03 -10.64
C GLU A 241 1.02 15.79 -9.14
N VAL A 242 2.25 15.50 -8.73
CA VAL A 242 2.63 15.34 -7.32
C VAL A 242 2.43 16.64 -6.55
N ASN A 243 2.83 17.77 -7.13
CA ASN A 243 2.75 19.06 -6.47
C ASN A 243 1.29 19.48 -6.26
N ASP A 244 0.46 19.33 -7.29
CA ASP A 244 -0.98 19.60 -7.25
C ASP A 244 -1.66 18.73 -6.17
N PHE A 245 -1.28 17.46 -6.07
CA PHE A 245 -1.82 16.55 -5.06
C PHE A 245 -1.48 17.00 -3.64
N LEU A 246 -0.21 17.33 -3.37
CA LEU A 246 0.23 17.77 -2.04
C LEU A 246 -0.36 19.14 -1.66
N GLU A 247 -0.61 20.02 -2.63
CA GLU A 247 -1.32 21.29 -2.38
C GLU A 247 -2.78 21.07 -1.99
N GLN A 248 -3.46 20.13 -2.62
CA GLN A 248 -4.85 19.77 -2.30
C GLN A 248 -4.97 18.93 -1.02
N ASN A 249 -3.90 18.28 -0.60
CA ASN A 249 -3.87 17.37 0.56
C ASN A 249 -2.63 17.69 1.42
N PRO A 250 -2.59 18.86 2.10
CA PRO A 250 -1.40 19.33 2.81
C PRO A 250 -1.03 18.47 4.02
N SER A 251 -1.92 17.59 4.48
CA SER A 251 -1.60 16.59 5.49
C SER A 251 -0.63 15.51 5.01
N GLU A 252 -0.52 15.32 3.70
CA GLU A 252 0.20 14.20 3.10
C GLU A 252 1.66 14.55 2.82
N THR A 253 2.47 13.51 2.64
CA THR A 253 3.84 13.61 2.11
C THR A 253 4.05 12.51 1.08
N LEU A 254 4.96 12.71 0.12
CA LEU A 254 5.33 11.67 -0.85
C LEU A 254 6.81 11.31 -0.67
N ILE A 255 7.11 10.02 -0.59
CA ILE A 255 8.48 9.52 -0.71
C ILE A 255 8.74 9.22 -2.18
N ILE A 256 9.78 9.83 -2.77
CA ILE A 256 10.26 9.48 -4.11
C ILE A 256 11.61 8.78 -3.98
N SER A 257 11.62 7.49 -4.34
CA SER A 257 12.84 6.73 -4.62
C SER A 257 13.26 7.01 -6.05
N LEU A 258 14.35 7.74 -6.24
CA LEU A 258 14.82 8.14 -7.57
C LEU A 258 16.06 7.34 -7.97
N LYS A 259 16.00 6.72 -9.15
CA LYS A 259 17.09 5.90 -9.72
C LYS A 259 17.41 6.35 -11.14
N ARG A 260 18.70 6.37 -11.49
CA ARG A 260 19.14 6.49 -12.88
C ARG A 260 18.97 5.17 -13.63
N GLU A 261 18.32 5.21 -14.78
CA GLU A 261 18.23 4.13 -15.76
C GLU A 261 18.30 4.69 -17.19
N GLY A 262 18.04 3.88 -18.21
CA GLY A 262 18.08 4.27 -19.62
C GLY A 262 19.34 3.78 -20.36
N PRO A 263 19.30 3.73 -21.70
CA PRO A 263 20.48 3.45 -22.51
C PRO A 263 21.52 4.58 -22.40
N GLY A 264 22.81 4.22 -22.49
CA GLY A 264 23.91 5.18 -22.66
C GLY A 264 24.84 5.32 -21.44
N ASN A 265 25.71 6.32 -21.51
CA ASN A 265 26.84 6.52 -20.59
C ASN A 265 26.60 7.65 -19.57
N HIS A 266 25.34 7.99 -19.31
CA HIS A 266 24.96 9.01 -18.32
C HIS A 266 25.52 8.64 -16.94
N THR A 267 25.91 9.63 -16.13
CA THR A 267 26.47 9.39 -14.80
C THR A 267 25.53 9.80 -13.67
N ASP A 268 25.79 9.28 -12.47
CA ASP A 268 25.03 9.66 -11.27
C ASP A 268 25.24 11.12 -10.91
N GLU A 269 26.44 11.66 -11.14
CA GLU A 269 26.77 13.07 -10.93
C GLU A 269 25.93 13.99 -11.83
N GLN A 270 25.68 13.57 -13.08
CA GLN A 270 24.82 14.32 -14.00
C GLN A 270 23.37 14.33 -13.50
N LEU A 271 22.85 13.18 -13.05
CA LEU A 271 21.50 13.12 -12.45
C LEU A 271 21.45 13.96 -11.17
N SER A 272 22.43 13.82 -10.28
CA SER A 272 22.53 14.56 -9.03
C SER A 272 22.51 16.06 -9.26
N ARG A 273 23.25 16.55 -10.26
CA ARG A 273 23.25 17.96 -10.68
C ARG A 273 21.85 18.41 -11.08
N ILE A 274 21.23 17.69 -12.02
CA ILE A 274 19.92 18.07 -12.58
C ILE A 274 18.86 18.12 -11.48
N VAL A 275 18.82 17.11 -10.60
CA VAL A 275 17.83 17.06 -9.52
C VAL A 275 18.07 18.19 -8.52
N ASN A 276 19.31 18.44 -8.11
CA ASN A 276 19.64 19.52 -7.18
C ASN A 276 19.29 20.91 -7.74
N ASP A 277 19.71 21.20 -8.97
CA ASP A 277 19.64 22.54 -9.54
C ASP A 277 18.20 22.89 -9.98
N HIS A 278 17.45 21.91 -10.50
CA HIS A 278 16.17 22.18 -11.17
C HIS A 278 14.94 21.67 -10.43
N TYR A 279 15.07 20.73 -9.49
CA TYR A 279 13.93 20.12 -8.80
C TYR A 279 13.95 20.37 -7.29
N ALA A 280 15.07 20.03 -6.66
CA ALA A 280 15.25 20.00 -5.21
C ALA A 280 16.19 21.12 -4.71
N ARG A 281 16.08 22.30 -5.33
CA ARG A 281 16.82 23.50 -4.94
C ARG A 281 16.46 23.94 -3.50
N PRO A 282 17.35 24.67 -2.81
CA PRO A 282 17.04 25.27 -1.52
C PRO A 282 15.72 26.05 -1.54
N GLY A 283 14.86 25.81 -0.54
CA GLY A 283 13.53 26.43 -0.43
C GLY A 283 12.44 25.79 -1.30
N SER A 284 12.75 24.76 -2.08
CA SER A 284 11.73 23.92 -2.71
C SER A 284 10.99 23.05 -1.68
N ARG A 285 9.95 22.33 -2.13
CA ARG A 285 9.22 21.38 -1.26
C ARG A 285 9.95 20.06 -1.03
N TRP A 286 11.14 19.88 -1.59
CA TRP A 286 11.91 18.67 -1.39
C TRP A 286 12.57 18.68 -0.02
N TYR A 287 12.31 17.64 0.76
CA TYR A 287 13.07 17.32 1.95
C TYR A 287 14.30 16.50 1.55
N THR A 288 15.47 17.11 1.75
CA THR A 288 16.75 16.57 1.32
C THR A 288 17.74 16.39 2.46
N GLU A 289 17.31 16.54 3.71
CA GLU A 289 18.16 16.22 4.85
C GLU A 289 18.36 14.69 4.89
N PRO A 290 19.60 14.19 5.09
CA PRO A 290 19.92 12.76 5.05
C PRO A 290 19.50 12.02 6.34
N LYS A 291 18.29 12.30 6.83
CA LYS A 291 17.72 11.80 8.08
C LYS A 291 16.28 11.35 7.82
N ILE A 292 15.85 10.24 8.45
CA ILE A 292 14.44 9.85 8.43
C ILE A 292 13.61 10.91 9.19
N PRO A 293 12.66 11.57 8.51
CA PRO A 293 11.87 12.63 9.12
C PRO A 293 10.69 12.06 9.93
N THR A 294 10.19 12.86 10.86
CA THR A 294 8.83 12.76 11.36
C THR A 294 7.82 13.25 10.32
N LEU A 295 6.56 12.84 10.43
CA LEU A 295 5.50 13.23 9.53
C LEU A 295 5.32 14.75 9.50
N GLY A 296 5.37 15.41 10.65
CA GLY A 296 5.28 16.87 10.78
C GLY A 296 6.39 17.62 10.05
N GLU A 297 7.62 17.09 10.04
CA GLU A 297 8.75 17.69 9.30
C GLU A 297 8.50 17.73 7.78
N VAL A 298 7.63 16.85 7.24
CA VAL A 298 7.48 16.62 5.80
C VAL A 298 6.06 16.69 5.24
N ARG A 299 5.06 17.07 6.02
CA ARG A 299 3.73 17.38 5.46
C ARG A 299 3.83 18.44 4.36
N GLY A 300 3.15 18.19 3.24
CA GLY A 300 3.21 19.00 2.01
C GLY A 300 4.54 18.90 1.24
N LYS A 301 5.48 18.04 1.64
CA LYS A 301 6.81 17.91 1.05
C LYS A 301 7.00 16.60 0.31
N VAL A 302 8.11 16.53 -0.42
CA VAL A 302 8.59 15.32 -1.10
C VAL A 302 9.88 14.86 -0.46
N VAL A 303 9.91 13.66 0.09
CA VAL A 303 11.11 13.06 0.71
C VAL A 303 11.94 12.36 -0.36
N LEU A 304 13.19 12.78 -0.53
CA LEU A 304 14.12 12.17 -1.49
C LEU A 304 14.80 10.94 -0.88
N VAL A 305 14.53 9.77 -1.46
CA VAL A 305 15.37 8.57 -1.33
C VAL A 305 16.18 8.43 -2.61
N ARG A 306 17.51 8.58 -2.52
CA ARG A 306 18.38 8.56 -3.71
C ARG A 306 19.03 7.21 -3.92
N ARG A 307 18.87 6.64 -5.12
CA ARG A 307 19.57 5.43 -5.60
C ARG A 307 20.67 5.78 -6.61
N PHE A 308 21.37 6.87 -6.34
CA PHE A 308 22.47 7.40 -7.16
C PHE A 308 23.49 8.13 -6.26
N GLU A 309 24.74 8.19 -6.73
CA GLU A 309 25.82 8.98 -6.12
C GLU A 309 25.67 10.48 -6.36
N ILE A 310 26.20 11.29 -5.44
CA ILE A 310 26.02 12.75 -5.45
C ILE A 310 27.31 13.49 -5.80
N LEU A 311 27.16 14.71 -6.33
CA LEU A 311 28.28 15.63 -6.54
C LEU A 311 29.08 15.89 -5.26
N GLU A 312 30.38 16.13 -5.40
CA GLU A 312 31.29 16.28 -4.25
C GLU A 312 30.82 17.38 -3.27
N HIS A 313 30.43 18.55 -3.79
CA HIS A 313 29.97 19.66 -2.94
C HIS A 313 28.66 19.35 -2.18
N LEU A 314 27.87 18.38 -2.65
CA LEU A 314 26.66 17.92 -1.95
C LEU A 314 26.97 16.91 -0.84
N LYS A 315 28.22 16.46 -0.70
CA LYS A 315 28.64 15.65 0.45
C LYS A 315 28.86 16.50 1.69
N ASP A 316 29.28 17.75 1.50
CA ASP A 316 29.63 18.68 2.60
C ASP A 316 28.42 19.43 3.18
N ILE A 317 27.26 19.41 2.51
CA ILE A 317 26.05 20.04 3.03
C ILE A 317 25.47 19.25 4.23
N HIS A 318 24.54 19.89 4.95
CA HIS A 318 23.93 19.33 6.17
C HIS A 318 24.99 18.92 7.21
N ASP A 319 26.01 19.76 7.40
CA ASP A 319 27.16 19.51 8.28
C ASP A 319 27.98 18.26 7.88
N GLY A 320 28.25 18.09 6.59
CA GLY A 320 28.99 16.93 6.07
C GLY A 320 28.21 15.61 6.09
N LYS A 321 26.89 15.65 6.32
CA LYS A 321 26.03 14.46 6.33
C LYS A 321 25.58 14.07 4.91
N GLY A 322 25.71 14.97 3.94
CA GLY A 322 25.36 14.76 2.55
C GLY A 322 23.91 15.14 2.22
N TRP A 323 23.41 14.69 1.06
CA TRP A 323 22.13 15.11 0.50
C TRP A 323 21.18 13.92 0.27
N GLY A 324 19.93 14.03 0.71
CA GLY A 324 18.88 13.01 0.60
C GLY A 324 19.12 11.76 1.43
N ILE A 325 18.08 10.94 1.60
CA ILE A 325 18.21 9.63 2.25
C ILE A 325 19.00 8.71 1.31
N ASN A 326 20.21 8.32 1.73
CA ASN A 326 21.15 7.60 0.88
C ASN A 326 20.80 6.11 0.76
N ALA A 327 20.48 5.68 -0.46
CA ALA A 327 20.24 4.31 -0.84
C ALA A 327 21.09 3.87 -2.05
N SER A 328 22.26 4.48 -2.29
CA SER A 328 23.14 4.12 -3.42
C SER A 328 23.80 2.75 -3.27
N GLY A 329 24.06 2.31 -2.03
CA GLY A 329 24.53 0.94 -1.70
C GLY A 329 23.41 -0.10 -1.67
N TRP A 330 22.48 -0.04 -2.62
CA TRP A 330 21.34 -0.95 -2.73
C TRP A 330 21.81 -2.34 -3.17
N ALA A 331 21.60 -3.38 -2.36
CA ALA A 331 22.00 -4.73 -2.72
C ALA A 331 21.12 -5.27 -3.86
N ASP A 332 21.76 -5.82 -4.88
CA ASP A 332 21.08 -6.38 -6.04
C ASP A 332 20.34 -7.68 -5.71
N ASN A 333 19.13 -7.85 -6.26
CA ASN A 333 18.28 -9.04 -6.17
C ASN A 333 18.25 -9.72 -4.77
N CYS A 334 18.03 -8.95 -3.70
CA CYS A 334 18.22 -9.41 -2.33
C CYS A 334 16.92 -9.79 -1.61
N ALA A 335 16.97 -10.84 -0.78
CA ALA A 335 15.86 -11.24 0.09
C ALA A 335 15.70 -10.32 1.32
N SER A 336 16.82 -9.78 1.82
CA SER A 336 16.86 -8.75 2.85
C SER A 336 18.27 -8.15 2.87
N ALA A 337 18.40 -6.83 2.77
CA ALA A 337 19.66 -6.13 2.92
C ALA A 337 19.45 -4.73 3.51
N THR A 338 20.36 -4.30 4.37
CA THR A 338 20.36 -2.93 4.89
C THR A 338 21.35 -2.09 4.09
N CYS A 339 20.91 -0.94 3.58
CA CYS A 339 21.82 0.00 2.91
C CYS A 339 22.93 0.48 3.87
N PRO A 340 24.12 0.85 3.36
CA PRO A 340 25.22 1.36 4.19
C PRO A 340 24.86 2.58 5.07
N SER A 341 23.85 3.35 4.68
CA SER A 341 23.31 4.46 5.48
C SER A 341 22.67 4.00 6.80
N GLY A 342 22.26 2.73 6.90
CA GLY A 342 21.51 2.14 8.02
C GLY A 342 20.05 2.57 8.07
N GLN A 343 19.57 3.37 7.12
CA GLN A 343 18.23 3.97 7.15
C GLN A 343 17.19 3.21 6.34
N LEU A 344 17.60 2.21 5.56
CA LEU A 344 16.73 1.42 4.71
C LEU A 344 17.09 -0.06 4.82
N CYS A 345 16.11 -0.88 5.17
CA CYS A 345 16.16 -2.33 5.11
C CYS A 345 15.24 -2.79 3.97
N ILE A 346 15.80 -3.45 2.98
CA ILE A 346 15.16 -3.68 1.68
C ILE A 346 15.01 -5.17 1.42
N GLN A 347 13.83 -5.57 0.95
CA GLN A 347 13.62 -6.81 0.20
C GLN A 347 13.33 -6.41 -1.26
N ASP A 348 14.20 -6.84 -2.19
CA ASP A 348 14.12 -6.54 -3.62
C ASP A 348 14.54 -7.75 -4.47
N PHE A 349 14.01 -8.93 -4.14
CA PHE A 349 14.17 -10.15 -4.93
C PHE A 349 13.30 -10.08 -6.18
N TYR A 350 13.78 -9.42 -7.25
CA TYR A 350 12.97 -9.14 -8.44
C TYR A 350 13.12 -10.21 -9.55
N GLU A 351 14.14 -11.08 -9.49
CA GLU A 351 14.37 -12.11 -10.53
C GLU A 351 13.57 -13.39 -10.25
N VAL A 352 12.30 -13.37 -10.59
CA VAL A 352 11.44 -14.56 -10.55
C VAL A 352 11.49 -15.25 -11.90
N LEU A 353 12.51 -16.09 -12.10
CA LEU A 353 12.77 -16.76 -13.38
C LEU A 353 11.67 -17.76 -13.77
N GLU A 354 11.06 -18.39 -12.78
CA GLU A 354 10.12 -19.50 -12.92
C GLU A 354 8.89 -19.26 -12.06
N THR A 355 7.72 -19.75 -12.47
CA THR A 355 6.48 -19.55 -11.70
C THR A 355 6.50 -20.24 -10.34
N THR A 356 7.35 -21.25 -10.16
CA THR A 356 7.60 -21.91 -8.87
C THR A 356 8.34 -21.01 -7.88
N ASN A 357 9.04 -19.98 -8.35
CA ASN A 357 9.76 -19.04 -7.49
C ASN A 357 8.84 -17.92 -6.96
N ILE A 358 7.56 -17.89 -7.39
CA ILE A 358 6.55 -16.95 -6.89
C ILE A 358 6.27 -17.22 -5.41
N ASP A 359 6.20 -18.48 -4.99
CA ASP A 359 5.98 -18.83 -3.58
C ASP A 359 7.14 -18.37 -2.70
N LYS A 360 8.38 -18.48 -3.20
CA LYS A 360 9.58 -17.94 -2.54
C LYS A 360 9.55 -16.43 -2.43
N LYS A 361 9.06 -15.72 -3.46
CA LYS A 361 8.85 -14.27 -3.39
C LYS A 361 7.79 -13.91 -2.35
N ILE A 362 6.70 -14.66 -2.25
CA ILE A 362 5.68 -14.49 -1.20
C ILE A 362 6.30 -14.68 0.19
N GLU A 363 7.13 -15.70 0.38
CA GLU A 363 7.86 -15.92 1.63
C GLU A 363 8.68 -14.68 2.02
N TYR A 364 9.56 -14.19 1.12
CA TYR A 364 10.37 -13.00 1.41
C TYR A 364 9.55 -11.73 1.68
N VAL A 365 8.44 -11.54 0.96
CA VAL A 365 7.51 -10.43 1.21
C VAL A 365 6.92 -10.54 2.61
N THR A 366 6.42 -11.71 2.99
CA THR A 366 5.79 -11.92 4.31
C THR A 366 6.79 -11.85 5.46
N GLU A 367 8.02 -12.33 5.28
CA GLU A 367 9.10 -12.15 6.24
C GLU A 367 9.44 -10.67 6.46
N GLN A 368 9.57 -9.87 5.39
CA GLN A 368 9.89 -8.45 5.50
C GLN A 368 8.74 -7.67 6.17
N CYS A 369 7.48 -8.00 5.88
CA CYS A 369 6.33 -7.51 6.66
C CYS A 369 6.45 -7.88 8.14
N GLY A 370 6.84 -9.12 8.44
CA GLY A 370 7.05 -9.61 9.80
C GLY A 370 8.22 -8.93 10.53
N ARG A 371 9.26 -8.49 9.82
CA ARG A 371 10.34 -7.68 10.40
C ARG A 371 9.84 -6.29 10.77
N ALA A 372 9.08 -5.64 9.89
CA ALA A 372 8.48 -4.33 10.15
C ALA A 372 7.44 -4.39 11.28
N SER A 373 6.60 -5.42 11.33
CA SER A 373 5.48 -5.49 12.29
C SER A 373 5.90 -5.56 13.75
N LYS A 374 7.06 -6.16 14.02
CA LYS A 374 7.63 -6.35 15.37
C LYS A 374 8.30 -5.11 15.93
N THR A 375 8.50 -4.09 15.12
CA THR A 375 9.16 -2.87 15.56
C THR A 375 8.20 -1.98 16.33
N GLN A 376 8.75 -1.20 17.27
CA GLN A 376 8.03 -0.16 17.98
C GLN A 376 8.89 1.11 17.92
N TYR A 377 8.39 2.10 17.19
CA TYR A 377 9.14 3.33 16.94
C TYR A 377 8.90 4.37 18.04
N PRO A 378 9.90 5.17 18.41
CA PRO A 378 9.70 6.30 19.30
C PRO A 378 8.83 7.35 18.61
N PHE A 379 8.08 8.11 19.40
CA PHE A 379 7.44 9.35 18.96
C PHE A 379 8.40 10.52 19.20
N GLY A 380 8.41 11.47 18.28
CA GLY A 380 9.20 12.69 18.35
C GLY A 380 10.33 12.76 17.34
N VAL A 381 10.89 13.97 17.20
CA VAL A 381 11.99 14.26 16.29
C VAL A 381 13.28 13.66 16.85
N LEU A 382 13.91 12.76 16.07
CA LEU A 382 15.21 12.20 16.43
C LEU A 382 16.37 13.17 16.10
N PRO A 383 17.45 13.21 16.89
CA PRO A 383 18.47 14.27 16.81
C PRO A 383 19.37 14.20 15.56
N GLY A 384 19.33 13.11 14.78
CA GLY A 384 20.16 12.98 13.59
C GLY A 384 20.12 11.61 12.92
N PRO A 385 20.87 11.41 11.82
CA PRO A 385 20.84 10.18 11.04
C PRO A 385 21.21 8.94 11.84
N LEU A 386 22.20 9.04 12.74
CA LEU A 386 22.63 7.91 13.58
C LEU A 386 21.50 7.38 14.47
N ALA A 387 20.71 8.28 15.09
CA ALA A 387 19.55 7.89 15.90
C ALA A 387 18.47 7.22 15.03
N THR A 388 18.26 7.72 13.81
CA THR A 388 17.27 7.13 12.89
C THR A 388 17.67 5.76 12.34
N ARG A 389 18.93 5.34 12.42
CA ARG A 389 19.36 4.00 11.96
C ARG A 389 18.76 2.84 12.75
N ALA A 390 18.40 3.07 14.02
CA ALA A 390 17.68 2.08 14.81
C ALA A 390 16.22 1.88 14.33
N HIS A 391 15.76 2.76 13.45
CA HIS A 391 14.38 2.93 13.04
C HIS A 391 14.29 3.05 11.49
N PRO A 392 14.80 2.05 10.74
CA PRO A 392 14.93 2.15 9.30
C PRO A 392 13.59 2.05 8.57
N PHE A 393 13.51 2.60 7.36
CA PHE A 393 12.45 2.20 6.44
C PHE A 393 12.59 0.71 6.09
N TYR A 394 11.55 -0.08 6.35
CA TYR A 394 11.42 -1.41 5.75
C TYR A 394 10.76 -1.25 4.38
N ILE A 395 11.53 -1.40 3.31
CA ILE A 395 11.03 -1.33 1.93
C ILE A 395 10.91 -2.75 1.38
N ASN A 396 9.74 -3.08 0.86
CA ASN A 396 9.38 -4.44 0.48
C ASN A 396 8.76 -4.44 -0.91
N PHE A 397 9.56 -4.79 -1.92
CA PHE A 397 9.07 -4.86 -3.29
C PHE A 397 8.29 -6.16 -3.48
N LEU A 398 7.01 -6.05 -3.84
CA LEU A 398 6.20 -7.16 -4.33
C LEU A 398 6.42 -7.38 -5.83
N SER A 399 6.86 -6.33 -6.55
CA SER A 399 7.20 -6.44 -7.97
C SER A 399 8.33 -7.46 -8.20
N ALA A 400 8.20 -8.20 -9.28
CA ALA A 400 9.23 -9.05 -9.83
C ALA A 400 8.95 -9.26 -11.32
N SER A 401 9.95 -9.73 -12.06
CA SER A 401 9.76 -10.04 -13.47
C SER A 401 10.77 -11.07 -13.97
N ASN A 402 10.40 -11.72 -15.07
CA ASN A 402 11.35 -12.28 -16.01
C ASN A 402 10.87 -11.94 -17.42
N PHE A 403 11.69 -11.17 -18.13
CA PHE A 403 11.38 -10.64 -19.45
C PHE A 403 11.09 -11.73 -20.49
N TRP A 404 11.83 -12.84 -20.42
CA TRP A 404 11.82 -13.91 -21.43
C TRP A 404 10.68 -14.90 -21.26
N LYS A 405 9.94 -14.83 -20.14
CA LYS A 405 8.87 -15.78 -19.82
C LYS A 405 7.56 -15.04 -19.54
N VAL A 406 6.59 -15.24 -20.45
CA VAL A 406 5.27 -14.57 -20.39
C VAL A 406 4.54 -14.81 -19.08
N GLY A 407 4.67 -16.01 -18.50
CA GLY A 407 4.04 -16.38 -17.22
C GLY A 407 4.60 -15.64 -16.00
N THR A 408 5.70 -14.91 -16.17
CA THR A 408 6.43 -14.16 -15.13
C THR A 408 6.57 -12.68 -15.52
N TRP A 409 5.69 -12.18 -16.39
CA TRP A 409 5.56 -10.74 -16.61
C TRP A 409 4.93 -10.05 -15.40
N PRO A 410 5.17 -8.73 -15.21
CA PRO A 410 4.73 -7.98 -14.03
C PRO A 410 3.25 -8.21 -13.67
N GLU A 411 2.36 -8.14 -14.66
CA GLU A 411 0.91 -8.37 -14.47
C GLU A 411 0.61 -9.76 -13.88
N LYS A 412 1.27 -10.82 -14.37
CA LYS A 412 1.01 -12.20 -13.95
C LYS A 412 1.57 -12.51 -12.57
N ILE A 413 2.67 -11.86 -12.21
CA ILE A 413 3.26 -11.95 -10.88
C ILE A 413 2.37 -11.20 -9.88
N ALA A 414 1.99 -9.95 -10.18
CA ALA A 414 1.10 -9.15 -9.35
C ALA A 414 -0.26 -9.83 -9.11
N ALA A 415 -0.81 -10.50 -10.13
CA ALA A 415 -2.03 -11.31 -10.04
C ALA A 415 -1.99 -12.42 -8.98
N LYS A 416 -0.79 -12.84 -8.55
CA LYS A 416 -0.58 -13.84 -7.50
C LYS A 416 -0.09 -13.23 -6.19
N LEU A 417 0.84 -12.28 -6.26
CA LEU A 417 1.47 -11.68 -5.09
C LEU A 417 0.56 -10.70 -4.36
N ASN A 418 -0.20 -9.87 -5.07
CA ASN A 418 -1.09 -8.91 -4.41
C ASN A 418 -2.15 -9.66 -3.59
N PRO A 419 -2.86 -10.67 -4.14
CA PRO A 419 -3.88 -11.40 -3.37
C PRO A 419 -3.29 -12.25 -2.24
N ALA A 420 -2.12 -12.87 -2.45
CA ALA A 420 -1.42 -13.60 -1.39
C ALA A 420 -0.97 -12.67 -0.25
N THR A 421 -0.54 -11.45 -0.58
CA THR A 421 -0.18 -10.44 0.43
C THR A 421 -1.41 -9.95 1.17
N VAL A 422 -2.53 -9.70 0.49
CA VAL A 422 -3.79 -9.36 1.19
C VAL A 422 -4.21 -10.48 2.14
N GLU A 423 -4.14 -11.73 1.70
CA GLU A 423 -4.45 -12.87 2.56
C GLU A 423 -3.55 -12.93 3.80
N TYR A 424 -2.23 -12.72 3.62
CA TYR A 424 -1.29 -12.65 4.74
C TYR A 424 -1.63 -11.49 5.69
N LEU A 425 -1.85 -10.28 5.16
CA LEU A 425 -2.20 -9.10 5.97
C LEU A 425 -3.48 -9.32 6.76
N CYS A 426 -4.52 -9.89 6.13
CA CYS A 426 -5.80 -10.17 6.76
C CYS A 426 -5.70 -11.26 7.84
N ARG A 427 -4.91 -12.32 7.61
CA ARG A 427 -5.00 -13.54 8.44
C ARG A 427 -3.85 -13.72 9.44
N LYS A 428 -2.66 -13.18 9.15
CA LYS A 428 -1.41 -13.57 9.82
C LYS A 428 -0.53 -12.39 10.25
N HIS A 429 -0.61 -11.25 9.57
CA HIS A 429 0.22 -10.09 9.89
C HIS A 429 -0.21 -9.42 11.19
N GLY A 430 0.74 -8.98 12.01
CA GLY A 430 0.46 -8.26 13.25
C GLY A 430 0.17 -9.21 14.42
N GLU A 431 1.24 -9.69 15.05
CA GLU A 431 1.23 -10.45 16.30
C GLU A 431 2.17 -9.78 17.30
N GLY A 432 1.84 -9.83 18.60
CA GLY A 432 2.63 -9.22 19.67
C GLY A 432 2.49 -7.70 19.77
N ASP A 433 3.40 -7.08 20.51
CA ASP A 433 3.25 -5.69 21.00
C ASP A 433 3.81 -4.61 20.08
N GLY A 434 4.29 -4.96 18.88
CA GLY A 434 4.82 -4.00 17.91
C GLY A 434 3.75 -3.07 17.32
N ASP A 435 4.20 -2.12 16.50
CA ASP A 435 3.36 -1.15 15.80
C ASP A 435 2.54 -1.78 14.65
N TRP A 436 2.81 -3.05 14.32
CA TRP A 436 2.19 -3.79 13.22
C TRP A 436 2.35 -3.14 11.85
N SER A 437 3.38 -2.30 11.70
CA SER A 437 3.72 -1.71 10.42
C SER A 437 3.97 -2.77 9.36
N THR A 438 3.48 -2.55 8.15
CA THR A 438 3.91 -3.33 6.98
C THR A 438 5.24 -2.86 6.41
N GLY A 439 5.74 -1.71 6.88
CA GLY A 439 6.72 -0.90 6.16
C GLY A 439 6.12 -0.35 4.86
N VAL A 440 6.98 -0.02 3.91
CA VAL A 440 6.62 0.39 2.55
C VAL A 440 6.44 -0.86 1.68
N LEU A 441 5.22 -1.16 1.24
CA LEU A 441 4.97 -2.23 0.27
C LEU A 441 4.93 -1.64 -1.14
N VAL A 442 5.94 -1.93 -1.96
CA VAL A 442 6.05 -1.40 -3.32
C VAL A 442 5.46 -2.41 -4.32
N THR A 443 4.37 -2.00 -4.98
CA THR A 443 3.45 -2.91 -5.68
C THR A 443 3.37 -2.66 -7.18
N ASP A 444 2.94 -3.70 -7.89
CA ASP A 444 2.62 -3.66 -9.31
C ASP A 444 1.11 -3.86 -9.51
N TRP A 445 0.53 -3.24 -10.53
CA TRP A 445 -0.85 -3.45 -11.00
C TRP A 445 -1.98 -3.25 -9.95
N VAL A 446 -1.74 -2.49 -8.88
CA VAL A 446 -2.81 -2.05 -7.98
C VAL A 446 -3.77 -1.10 -8.69
N GLY A 447 -5.04 -1.07 -8.25
CA GLY A 447 -6.09 -0.23 -8.85
C GLY A 447 -6.69 -0.78 -10.14
N LEU A 448 -6.22 -1.92 -10.65
CA LEU A 448 -6.82 -2.60 -11.80
C LEU A 448 -8.30 -2.87 -11.51
N ASP A 449 -9.18 -2.46 -12.43
CA ASP A 449 -10.64 -2.57 -12.29
C ASP A 449 -11.21 -1.98 -10.99
N GLY A 450 -10.53 -0.98 -10.41
CA GLY A 450 -10.91 -0.35 -9.14
C GLY A 450 -10.59 -1.18 -7.90
N ASP A 451 -9.79 -2.24 -8.03
CA ASP A 451 -9.32 -3.02 -6.89
C ASP A 451 -8.17 -2.35 -6.16
N TRP A 452 -8.49 -1.83 -4.97
CA TRP A 452 -7.57 -1.18 -4.07
C TRP A 452 -7.46 -1.92 -2.73
N ASP A 453 -7.87 -3.19 -2.66
CA ASP A 453 -7.96 -3.92 -1.38
C ASP A 453 -6.59 -4.08 -0.71
N LEU A 454 -5.53 -4.34 -1.48
CA LEU A 454 -4.16 -4.35 -0.95
C LEU A 454 -3.76 -2.99 -0.37
N VAL A 455 -4.07 -1.90 -1.06
CA VAL A 455 -3.77 -0.56 -0.58
C VAL A 455 -4.57 -0.23 0.68
N ARG A 456 -5.84 -0.62 0.74
CA ARG A 456 -6.68 -0.48 1.94
C ARG A 456 -6.14 -1.29 3.12
N CYS A 457 -5.69 -2.53 2.90
CA CYS A 457 -5.03 -3.32 3.94
C CYS A 457 -3.80 -2.58 4.49
N ILE A 458 -2.92 -2.11 3.61
CA ILE A 458 -1.68 -1.43 4.01
C ILE A 458 -2.01 -0.18 4.83
N VAL A 459 -2.88 0.71 4.31
CA VAL A 459 -3.26 1.93 5.03
C VAL A 459 -3.95 1.59 6.35
N GLY A 460 -4.84 0.60 6.36
CA GLY A 460 -5.59 0.17 7.53
C GLY A 460 -4.72 -0.37 8.68
N MET A 461 -3.54 -0.91 8.38
CA MET A 461 -2.58 -1.37 9.41
C MET A 461 -2.04 -0.22 10.28
N ASN A 462 -2.11 1.04 9.82
CA ASN A 462 -1.75 2.18 10.64
C ASN A 462 -2.68 2.38 11.85
N SER A 463 -3.84 1.70 11.91
CA SER A 463 -4.78 1.77 13.05
C SER A 463 -4.12 1.33 14.37
N ARG A 464 -3.18 0.38 14.33
CA ARG A 464 -2.45 -0.07 15.53
C ARG A 464 -1.53 1.01 16.09
N LEU A 465 -0.79 1.67 15.21
CA LEU A 465 0.05 2.81 15.56
C LEU A 465 -0.78 3.97 16.11
N LEU A 466 -1.89 4.30 15.45
CA LEU A 466 -2.82 5.33 15.91
C LEU A 466 -3.36 5.03 17.31
N HIS A 467 -3.73 3.77 17.58
CA HIS A 467 -4.15 3.35 18.91
C HIS A 467 -3.06 3.58 19.97
N ARG A 468 -1.79 3.24 19.67
CA ARG A 468 -0.67 3.52 20.59
C ARG A 468 -0.48 5.02 20.84
N GLN A 469 -0.70 5.86 19.83
CA GLN A 469 -0.63 7.32 19.98
C GLN A 469 -1.70 7.89 20.91
N LEU A 470 -2.88 7.30 20.92
CA LEU A 470 -3.97 7.66 21.84
C LEU A 470 -3.61 7.26 23.27
N MET A 471 -3.20 5.99 23.47
CA MET A 471 -2.80 5.50 24.80
C MET A 471 -1.62 6.30 25.39
N HIS A 472 -0.64 6.68 24.58
CA HIS A 472 0.50 7.49 25.03
C HIS A 472 0.09 8.90 25.45
N ALA A 473 -0.88 9.51 24.77
CA ALA A 473 -1.39 10.83 25.15
C ALA A 473 -2.10 10.77 26.51
N GLU A 474 -2.99 9.80 26.72
CA GLU A 474 -3.72 9.61 27.97
C GLU A 474 -2.77 9.43 29.18
N GLN A 475 -1.69 8.66 29.01
CA GLN A 475 -0.68 8.46 30.05
C GLN A 475 0.08 9.76 30.37
N SER A 476 0.39 10.57 29.35
CA SER A 476 1.08 11.85 29.55
C SER A 476 0.21 12.93 30.22
N GLU A 477 -1.11 12.88 30.00
CA GLU A 477 -2.05 13.79 30.67
C GLU A 477 -2.25 13.41 32.14
N GLN A 478 -2.32 12.10 32.45
CA GLN A 478 -2.43 11.60 33.82
C GLN A 478 -1.18 11.86 34.66
N SER A 479 0.02 11.85 34.07
CA SER A 479 1.26 12.15 34.79
C SER A 479 1.41 13.64 35.10
N ASN A 480 0.99 14.52 34.19
CA ASN A 480 1.02 15.98 34.39
C ASN A 480 -0.10 16.51 35.29
N GLY A 481 -1.21 15.78 35.45
CA GLY A 481 -2.30 16.15 36.37
C GLY A 481 -2.04 15.80 37.84
N ASN A 482 -1.02 14.98 38.11
CA ASN A 482 -0.61 14.55 39.45
C ASN A 482 0.67 15.24 39.97
N SER A 483 1.22 16.19 39.20
CA SER A 483 2.33 17.07 39.56
C SER A 483 1.83 18.49 39.80
#